data_AF-A0A963GII9-F1
#
_entry.id   AF-A0A963GII9-F1
#
_cell.length_a   1.000
_cell.length_b   1.000
_cell.length_c   1.000
_cell.angle_alpha   90.00
_cell.angle_beta   90.00
_cell.angle_gamma   90.00
#
_symmetry.space_group_name_H-M   'P 1'
#
loop_
_entity.id
_entity.type
_entity.pdbx_description
1 polymer ?
#
loop_
_entity_poly.entity_id
_entity_poly.type
_entity_poly.pdbx_seq_one_letter_code
_entity_poly.pdbx_strand_id
1 'polypeptide(L)'
;MTIRHQPTMLAARHRPDGTDTPAARLATAALAALEASLERKSRFFLEATAALTGIGTRCQGSCPAGGCRSQRCESDLAQLGARVLAFVLAQRAKEETCLRQCRIRLDDSAWESHRQDHARLVRSVTRALDVDCGRSPATRAFDLAALLDRHWASHHVDHDQPTLDAVRAELVPATPRACG
;
A
#
# COMPACT_ATOMS: atom_id res chain seq x y z
N MET A 1 -1.97 -56.15 56.78
CA MET A 1 -0.89 -55.87 55.80
C MET A 1 -1.56 -55.60 54.46
N THR A 2 -1.61 -54.34 54.03
CA THR A 2 -2.29 -53.94 52.79
C THR A 2 -1.30 -53.12 51.98
N ILE A 3 -0.82 -53.70 50.88
CA ILE A 3 0.11 -53.06 49.96
C ILE A 3 -0.71 -52.16 49.02
N ARG A 4 -0.52 -50.84 49.12
CA ARG A 4 -1.09 -49.87 48.18
C ARG A 4 -0.13 -49.68 47.00
N HIS A 5 -0.63 -49.98 45.79
CA HIS A 5 0.00 -49.59 44.53
C HIS A 5 -0.01 -48.06 44.39
N GLN A 6 1.14 -47.46 44.10
CA GLN A 6 1.24 -46.09 43.59
C GLN A 6 1.14 -46.12 42.06
N PRO A 7 0.32 -45.27 41.43
CA PRO A 7 0.30 -45.14 39.98
C PRO A 7 1.46 -44.26 39.50
N THR A 8 2.19 -44.75 38.50
CA THR A 8 3.24 -44.04 37.77
C THR A 8 2.63 -42.83 37.07
N MET A 9 3.02 -41.63 37.49
CA MET A 9 2.66 -40.39 36.78
C MET A 9 3.37 -40.39 35.41
N LEU A 10 2.58 -40.55 34.35
CA LEU A 10 3.01 -40.27 32.98
C LEU A 10 3.37 -38.79 32.90
N ALA A 11 4.65 -38.47 32.81
CA ALA A 11 5.10 -37.12 32.50
C ALA A 11 4.53 -36.72 31.13
N ALA A 12 3.53 -35.83 31.14
CA ALA A 12 3.05 -35.18 29.94
C ALA A 12 4.23 -34.45 29.29
N ARG A 13 4.77 -35.02 28.21
CA ARG A 13 5.74 -34.34 27.36
C ARG A 13 5.05 -33.12 26.78
N HIS A 14 5.36 -31.95 27.33
CA HIS A 14 5.01 -30.66 26.77
C HIS A 14 5.64 -30.61 25.37
N ARG A 15 4.83 -30.81 24.32
CA ARG A 15 5.23 -30.44 22.96
C ARG A 15 5.31 -28.92 22.96
N PRO A 16 6.46 -28.30 22.66
CA PRO A 16 6.48 -26.88 22.40
C PRO A 16 5.56 -26.63 21.21
N ASP A 17 4.52 -25.83 21.42
CA ASP A 17 3.71 -25.29 20.33
C ASP A 17 4.68 -24.62 19.35
N GLY A 18 4.67 -25.08 18.09
CA GLY A 18 5.58 -24.63 17.04
C GLY A 18 5.37 -23.16 16.61
N THR A 19 4.56 -22.40 17.34
CA THR A 19 4.14 -21.04 17.03
C THR A 19 5.09 -19.97 17.57
N ASP A 20 5.99 -20.29 18.50
CA ASP A 20 6.86 -19.28 19.16
C ASP A 20 8.32 -19.31 18.70
N THR A 21 8.54 -19.71 17.44
CA THR A 21 9.89 -19.66 16.86
C THR A 21 10.27 -18.21 16.51
N PRO A 22 11.56 -17.81 16.61
CA PRO A 22 12.01 -16.50 16.16
C PRO A 22 11.64 -16.19 14.70
N ALA A 23 11.59 -17.22 13.84
CA ALA A 23 11.16 -17.10 12.46
C ALA A 23 9.67 -16.76 12.32
N ALA A 24 8.80 -17.41 13.10
CA ALA A 24 7.36 -17.12 13.13
C ALA A 24 7.08 -15.69 13.64
N ARG A 25 7.81 -15.23 14.66
CA ARG A 25 7.69 -13.85 15.16
C ARG A 25 8.13 -12.80 14.15
N LEU A 26 9.24 -13.03 13.43
CA LEU A 26 9.71 -12.15 12.36
C LEU A 26 8.71 -12.06 11.20
N ALA A 27 8.16 -13.21 10.81
CA ALA A 27 7.11 -13.35 9.83
C ALA A 27 5.86 -12.52 10.19
N THR A 28 5.27 -12.75 11.36
CA THR A 28 4.09 -12.01 11.83
C THR A 28 4.34 -10.51 11.89
N ALA A 29 5.51 -10.08 12.38
CA ALA A 29 5.87 -8.66 12.41
C ALA A 29 5.97 -8.06 11.00
N ALA A 30 6.51 -8.79 10.03
CA ALA A 30 6.63 -8.32 8.66
C ALA A 30 5.27 -8.21 7.95
N LEU A 31 4.37 -9.17 8.17
CA LEU A 31 2.99 -9.08 7.67
C LEU A 31 2.24 -7.89 8.27
N ALA A 32 2.31 -7.71 9.59
CA ALA A 32 1.68 -6.57 10.26
C ALA A 32 2.24 -5.23 9.74
N ALA A 33 3.56 -5.15 9.47
CA ALA A 33 4.18 -3.97 8.90
C ALA A 33 3.70 -3.68 7.47
N LEU A 34 3.50 -4.72 6.66
CA LEU A 34 2.97 -4.62 5.29
C LEU A 34 1.50 -4.18 5.30
N GLU A 35 0.64 -4.83 6.09
CA GLU A 35 -0.77 -4.47 6.24
C GLU A 35 -0.93 -3.01 6.69
N ALA A 36 -0.17 -2.59 7.71
CA ALA A 36 -0.17 -1.20 8.15
C ALA A 36 0.35 -0.23 7.07
N SER A 37 1.26 -0.67 6.20
CA SER A 37 1.74 0.15 5.08
C SER A 37 0.67 0.34 4.01
N LEU A 38 -0.05 -0.73 3.68
CA LEU A 38 -1.14 -0.71 2.73
C LEU A 38 -2.31 0.13 3.24
N GLU A 39 -2.68 0.01 4.52
CA GLU A 39 -3.72 0.86 5.13
C GLU A 39 -3.33 2.35 5.08
N ARG A 40 -2.07 2.68 5.39
CA ARG A 40 -1.56 4.06 5.25
C ARG A 40 -1.62 4.53 3.80
N LYS A 41 -1.37 3.64 2.84
CA LYS A 41 -1.47 3.92 1.41
C LYS A 41 -2.91 4.20 0.98
N SER A 42 -3.86 3.37 1.39
CA SER A 42 -5.30 3.58 1.16
C SER A 42 -5.75 4.94 1.66
N ARG A 43 -5.44 5.23 2.93
CA ARG A 43 -5.83 6.47 3.60
C ARG A 43 -5.26 7.68 2.86
N PHE A 44 -3.97 7.63 2.51
CA PHE A 44 -3.33 8.71 1.79
C PHE A 44 -3.99 8.98 0.43
N PHE A 45 -4.27 7.95 -0.37
CA PHE A 45 -4.88 8.15 -1.68
C PHE A 45 -6.30 8.69 -1.57
N LEU A 46 -7.11 8.21 -0.62
CA LEU A 46 -8.46 8.74 -0.38
C LEU A 46 -8.41 10.22 0.03
N GLU A 47 -7.54 10.59 0.96
CA GLU A 47 -7.35 11.98 1.40
C GLU A 47 -6.84 12.87 0.26
N ALA A 48 -5.87 12.38 -0.53
CA ALA A 48 -5.34 13.12 -1.67
C ALA A 48 -6.38 13.34 -2.77
N THR A 49 -7.17 12.31 -3.11
CA THR A 49 -8.28 12.40 -4.07
C THR A 49 -9.33 13.41 -3.59
N ALA A 50 -9.73 13.36 -2.32
CA ALA A 50 -10.66 14.33 -1.76
C ALA A 50 -10.11 15.76 -1.79
N ALA A 51 -8.84 15.94 -1.43
CA ALA A 51 -8.18 17.25 -1.44
C ALA A 51 -8.05 17.82 -2.86
N LEU A 52 -7.69 17.00 -3.85
CA LEU A 52 -7.66 17.38 -5.26
C LEU A 52 -9.04 17.74 -5.79
N THR A 53 -10.08 16.97 -5.43
CA THR A 53 -11.46 17.29 -5.78
C THR A 53 -11.88 18.64 -5.19
N GLY A 54 -11.50 18.91 -3.93
CA GLY A 54 -11.72 20.21 -3.29
C GLY A 54 -10.98 21.35 -3.98
N ILE A 55 -9.73 21.15 -4.43
CA ILE A 55 -9.00 22.13 -5.25
C ILE A 55 -9.75 22.35 -6.56
N GLY A 56 -10.12 21.27 -7.26
CA GLY A 56 -10.91 21.30 -8.49
C GLY A 56 -12.14 22.19 -8.36
N THR A 57 -13.01 21.90 -7.39
CA THR A 57 -14.23 22.66 -7.14
C THR A 57 -13.97 24.12 -6.78
N ARG A 58 -12.98 24.42 -5.92
CA ARG A 58 -12.65 25.82 -5.55
C ARG A 58 -12.10 26.62 -6.73
N CYS A 59 -11.42 25.94 -7.65
CA CYS A 59 -10.81 26.54 -8.82
C CYS A 59 -11.77 26.53 -10.04
N GLN A 60 -12.93 25.88 -9.92
CA GLN A 60 -13.98 25.83 -10.93
C GLN A 60 -14.89 27.06 -10.79
N GLY A 61 -14.52 28.15 -11.48
CA GLY A 61 -15.32 29.38 -11.53
C GLY A 61 -14.52 30.67 -11.39
N SER A 62 -14.74 31.59 -12.34
CA SER A 62 -14.33 33.00 -12.35
C SER A 62 -12.88 33.31 -11.93
N CYS A 63 -11.92 32.93 -12.78
CA CYS A 63 -10.91 33.91 -13.16
C CYS A 63 -11.44 34.63 -14.42
N PRO A 64 -11.87 35.90 -14.31
CA PRO A 64 -11.93 36.74 -15.50
C PRO A 64 -10.56 36.68 -16.18
N ALA A 65 -10.54 36.75 -17.52
CA ALA A 65 -9.32 36.74 -18.31
C ALA A 65 -8.33 37.79 -17.79
N GLY A 66 -7.35 37.37 -16.98
CA GLY A 66 -6.48 38.28 -16.21
C GLY A 66 -6.50 38.02 -14.71
N GLY A 67 -5.91 36.89 -14.31
CA GLY A 67 -5.24 36.67 -13.01
C GLY A 67 -5.91 37.24 -11.75
N CYS A 68 -6.63 36.38 -11.00
CA CYS A 68 -6.68 36.54 -9.54
C CYS A 68 -6.99 35.26 -8.72
N ARG A 69 -7.18 34.09 -9.32
CA ARG A 69 -7.26 32.80 -8.59
C ARG A 69 -6.40 31.67 -9.18
N SER A 70 -5.79 31.86 -10.34
CA SER A 70 -4.92 30.88 -10.98
C SER A 70 -3.71 30.56 -10.10
N GLN A 71 -2.90 31.54 -9.67
CA GLN A 71 -1.64 31.25 -8.98
C GLN A 71 -1.80 30.55 -7.63
N ARG A 72 -2.86 30.84 -6.86
CA ARG A 72 -3.16 30.10 -5.63
C ARG A 72 -3.59 28.67 -5.94
N CYS A 73 -4.45 28.48 -6.93
CA CYS A 73 -4.84 27.16 -7.40
C CYS A 73 -3.66 26.35 -7.94
N GLU A 74 -2.74 26.99 -8.68
CA GLU A 74 -1.49 26.40 -9.15
C GLU A 74 -0.61 25.98 -7.97
N SER A 75 -0.45 26.86 -6.98
CA SER A 75 0.34 26.56 -5.78
C SER A 75 -0.26 25.42 -4.96
N ASP A 76 -1.57 25.43 -4.72
CA ASP A 76 -2.26 24.36 -3.99
C ASP A 76 -2.12 23.01 -4.72
N LEU A 77 -2.31 23.01 -6.05
CA LEU A 77 -2.14 21.83 -6.89
C LEU A 77 -0.68 21.36 -6.89
N ALA A 78 0.28 22.28 -7.01
CA ALA A 78 1.71 21.98 -6.99
C ALA A 78 2.15 21.35 -5.67
N GLN A 79 1.73 21.93 -4.54
CA GLN A 79 2.05 21.41 -3.22
C GLN A 79 1.45 20.02 -3.00
N LEU A 80 0.17 19.82 -3.36
CA LEU A 80 -0.47 18.52 -3.19
C LEU A 80 0.11 17.47 -4.15
N GLY A 81 0.33 17.82 -5.42
CA GLY A 81 0.95 16.90 -6.38
C GLY A 81 2.39 16.54 -5.99
N ALA A 82 3.17 17.48 -5.44
CA ALA A 82 4.50 17.18 -4.90
C ALA A 82 4.43 16.22 -3.70
N ARG A 83 3.45 16.39 -2.80
CA ARG A 83 3.21 15.45 -1.69
C ARG A 83 2.83 14.06 -2.19
N VAL A 84 1.96 13.97 -3.21
CA VAL A 84 1.60 12.71 -3.86
C VAL A 84 2.84 12.05 -4.47
N LEU A 85 3.66 12.80 -5.21
CA LEU A 85 4.89 12.29 -5.81
C LEU A 85 5.86 11.74 -4.75
N ALA A 86 6.11 12.53 -3.71
CA ALA A 86 6.99 12.13 -2.61
C ALA A 86 6.47 10.86 -1.91
N PHE A 87 5.16 10.76 -1.70
CA PHE A 87 4.53 9.60 -1.09
C PHE A 87 4.68 8.34 -1.94
N VAL A 88 4.39 8.42 -3.25
CA VAL A 88 4.49 7.29 -4.18
C VAL A 88 5.92 6.75 -4.24
N LEU A 89 6.91 7.65 -4.35
CA LEU A 89 8.33 7.26 -4.37
C LEU A 89 8.76 6.61 -3.05
N ALA A 90 8.31 7.15 -1.90
CA ALA A 90 8.61 6.58 -0.60
C ALA A 90 7.92 5.23 -0.37
N GLN A 91 6.68 5.06 -0.84
CA GLN A 91 5.95 3.79 -0.71
C GLN A 91 6.59 2.70 -1.56
N ARG A 92 6.94 3.00 -2.81
CA ARG A 92 7.66 2.05 -3.67
C ARG A 92 8.93 1.54 -3.00
N ALA A 93 9.75 2.42 -2.42
CA ALA A 93 10.98 2.01 -1.73
C ALA A 93 10.70 1.13 -0.50
N LYS A 94 9.61 1.38 0.23
CA LYS A 94 9.18 0.56 1.38
C LYS A 94 8.66 -0.80 0.93
N GLU A 95 7.82 -0.87 -0.10
CA GLU A 95 7.30 -2.11 -0.68
C GLU A 95 8.46 -2.98 -1.21
N GLU A 96 9.40 -2.37 -1.95
CA GLU A 96 10.65 -3.02 -2.42
C GLU A 96 11.46 -3.61 -1.25
N THR A 97 11.61 -2.86 -0.16
CA THR A 97 12.36 -3.31 1.02
C THR A 97 11.63 -4.45 1.73
N CYS A 98 10.32 -4.35 1.89
CA CYS A 98 9.49 -5.36 2.55
C CYS A 98 9.52 -6.68 1.79
N LEU A 99 9.31 -6.66 0.48
CA LEU A 99 9.37 -7.85 -0.36
C LEU A 99 10.73 -8.56 -0.26
N ARG A 100 11.84 -7.80 -0.29
CA ARG A 100 13.18 -8.34 -0.10
C ARG A 100 13.40 -8.95 1.29
N GLN A 101 12.97 -8.26 2.34
CA GLN A 101 13.12 -8.72 3.73
C GLN A 101 12.30 -9.99 4.01
N CYS A 102 11.09 -10.07 3.45
CA CYS A 102 10.21 -11.23 3.57
C CYS A 102 10.59 -12.39 2.63
N ARG A 103 11.62 -12.21 1.78
CA ARG A 103 12.02 -13.17 0.74
C ARG A 103 10.87 -13.57 -0.21
N ILE A 104 9.87 -12.70 -0.35
CA ILE A 104 8.76 -12.94 -1.27
C ILE A 104 9.29 -12.78 -2.68
N ARG A 105 9.26 -13.87 -3.45
CA ARG A 105 9.53 -13.83 -4.88
C ARG A 105 8.22 -13.59 -5.61
N LEU A 106 8.02 -12.36 -6.05
CA LEU A 106 7.14 -12.10 -7.18
C LEU A 106 7.82 -12.62 -8.44
N ASP A 107 7.06 -13.17 -9.37
CA ASP A 107 7.61 -13.46 -10.70
C ASP A 107 8.06 -12.15 -11.38
N ASP A 108 9.00 -12.25 -12.32
CA ASP A 108 9.60 -11.08 -12.97
C ASP A 108 8.54 -10.21 -13.70
N SER A 109 7.43 -10.82 -14.15
CA SER A 109 6.36 -10.12 -14.85
C SER A 109 5.47 -9.31 -13.91
N ALA A 110 5.13 -9.87 -12.75
CA ALA A 110 4.41 -9.20 -11.67
C ALA A 110 5.25 -8.06 -11.10
N TRP A 111 6.56 -8.27 -10.96
CA TRP A 111 7.50 -7.24 -10.52
C TRP A 111 7.59 -6.08 -11.51
N GLU A 112 7.72 -6.38 -12.80
CA GLU A 112 7.79 -5.36 -13.83
C GLU A 112 6.46 -4.62 -13.98
N SER A 113 5.31 -5.31 -13.90
CA SER A 113 3.98 -4.69 -13.90
C SER A 113 3.83 -3.69 -12.76
N HIS A 114 4.16 -4.11 -11.53
CA HIS A 114 4.10 -3.26 -10.35
C HIS A 114 4.97 -2.00 -10.49
N ARG A 115 6.20 -2.14 -11.01
CA ARG A 115 7.08 -1.00 -11.30
C ARG A 115 6.52 -0.07 -12.36
N GLN A 116 5.92 -0.62 -13.41
CA GLN A 116 5.34 0.17 -14.50
C GLN A 116 4.17 1.01 -14.01
N ASP A 117 3.36 0.49 -13.09
CA ASP A 117 2.22 1.22 -12.52
C ASP A 117 2.65 2.39 -11.65
N HIS A 118 3.66 2.21 -10.78
CA HIS A 118 4.29 3.31 -10.06
C HIS A 118 4.84 4.37 -11.02
N ALA A 119 5.51 3.94 -12.10
CA ALA A 119 6.09 4.86 -13.09
C ALA A 119 5.00 5.61 -13.89
N ARG A 120 3.88 4.96 -14.22
CA ARG A 120 2.71 5.59 -14.86
C ARG A 120 2.11 6.66 -13.97
N LEU A 121 1.96 6.38 -12.68
CA LEU A 121 1.45 7.35 -11.70
C LEU A 121 2.39 8.56 -11.60
N VAL A 122 3.69 8.33 -11.42
CA VAL A 122 4.70 9.41 -11.38
C VAL A 122 4.62 10.31 -12.61
N ARG A 123 4.65 9.74 -13.83
CA ARG A 123 4.56 10.53 -15.08
C ARG A 123 3.28 11.36 -15.14
N SER A 124 2.17 10.80 -14.68
CA SER A 124 0.88 11.47 -14.76
C SER A 124 0.75 12.60 -13.73
N VAL A 125 1.27 12.40 -12.51
CA VAL A 125 1.39 13.45 -11.50
C VAL A 125 2.29 14.57 -12.04
N THR A 126 3.48 14.26 -12.57
CA THR A 126 4.39 15.25 -13.14
C THR A 126 3.72 16.05 -14.26
N ARG A 127 2.97 15.39 -15.16
CA ARG A 127 2.21 16.07 -16.21
C ARG A 127 1.11 16.99 -15.66
N ALA A 128 0.45 16.60 -14.57
CA ALA A 128 -0.55 17.46 -13.91
C ALA A 128 0.08 18.65 -13.18
N LEU A 129 1.37 18.56 -12.82
CA LEU A 129 2.13 19.65 -12.23
C LEU A 129 2.69 20.63 -13.26
N ASP A 130 2.71 20.26 -14.53
CA ASP A 130 3.15 21.11 -15.62
C ASP A 130 2.14 22.23 -15.88
N VAL A 131 2.54 23.46 -15.55
CA VAL A 131 1.72 24.67 -15.71
C VAL A 131 1.51 25.06 -17.18
N ASP A 132 2.40 24.59 -18.07
CA ASP A 132 2.37 24.92 -19.50
C ASP A 132 1.52 23.94 -20.33
N CYS A 133 0.84 22.99 -19.67
CA CYS A 133 0.07 21.95 -20.38
C CYS A 133 -1.27 22.45 -20.98
N GLY A 134 -1.53 23.77 -20.95
CA GLY A 134 -2.71 24.40 -21.55
C GLY A 134 -4.05 24.10 -20.85
N ARG A 135 -4.03 23.45 -19.68
CA ARG A 135 -5.23 23.09 -18.91
C ARG A 135 -5.36 23.93 -17.65
N SER A 136 -6.60 24.30 -17.31
CA SER A 136 -6.88 25.01 -16.06
C SER A 136 -6.45 24.17 -14.85
N PRO A 137 -6.05 24.80 -13.73
CA PRO A 137 -5.76 24.09 -12.47
C PRO A 137 -6.91 23.20 -12.01
N ALA A 138 -8.15 23.63 -12.24
CA ALA A 138 -9.34 22.86 -11.87
C ALA A 138 -9.42 21.54 -12.65
N THR A 139 -9.26 21.63 -13.97
CA THR A 139 -9.23 20.44 -14.86
C THR A 139 -8.11 19.48 -14.44
N ARG A 140 -6.90 19.99 -14.21
CA ARG A 140 -5.77 19.17 -13.79
C ARG A 140 -5.98 18.51 -12.43
N ALA A 141 -6.58 19.23 -11.48
CA ALA A 141 -6.90 18.68 -10.17
C ALA A 141 -7.93 17.54 -10.27
N PHE A 142 -9.00 17.69 -11.08
CA PHE A 142 -9.96 16.61 -11.31
C PHE A 142 -9.34 15.42 -12.07
N ASP A 143 -8.55 15.68 -13.10
CA ASP A 143 -7.84 14.64 -13.85
C ASP A 143 -6.94 13.82 -12.92
N LEU A 144 -6.21 14.50 -12.03
CA LEU A 144 -5.32 13.86 -11.07
C LEU A 144 -6.11 13.10 -10.01
N ALA A 145 -7.22 13.65 -9.49
CA ALA A 145 -8.09 12.97 -8.53
C ALA A 145 -8.63 11.65 -9.11
N ALA A 146 -9.17 11.71 -10.33
CA ALA A 146 -9.69 10.53 -11.02
C ALA A 146 -8.58 9.51 -11.32
N LEU A 147 -7.35 9.97 -11.56
CA LEU A 147 -6.21 9.08 -11.76
C LEU A 147 -5.77 8.41 -10.45
N LEU A 148 -5.71 9.13 -9.34
CA LEU A 148 -5.39 8.56 -8.04
C LEU A 148 -6.43 7.54 -7.60
N ASP A 149 -7.71 7.83 -7.82
CA ASP A 149 -8.80 6.91 -7.52
C ASP A 149 -8.69 5.60 -8.34
N ARG A 150 -8.47 5.71 -9.66
CA ARG A 150 -8.25 4.53 -10.51
C ARG A 150 -6.99 3.77 -10.14
N HIS A 151 -5.89 4.49 -9.89
CA HIS A 151 -4.62 3.85 -9.52
C HIS A 151 -4.76 3.13 -8.19
N TRP A 152 -5.40 3.74 -7.20
CA TRP A 152 -5.69 3.08 -5.93
C TRP A 152 -6.51 1.81 -6.15
N ALA A 153 -7.62 1.88 -6.90
CA ALA A 153 -8.48 0.74 -7.14
C ALA A 153 -7.77 -0.42 -7.87
N SER A 154 -7.06 -0.11 -8.97
CA SER A 154 -6.33 -1.13 -9.75
C SER A 154 -5.11 -1.67 -9.01
N HIS A 155 -4.23 -0.81 -8.51
CA HIS A 155 -3.01 -1.24 -7.81
C HIS A 155 -3.32 -2.01 -6.51
N HIS A 156 -4.38 -1.63 -5.80
CA HIS A 156 -4.79 -2.37 -4.60
C HIS A 156 -5.22 -3.81 -4.93
N VAL A 157 -6.04 -3.98 -5.98
CA VAL A 157 -6.58 -5.28 -6.40
C VAL A 157 -5.52 -6.13 -7.10
N ASP A 158 -4.74 -5.53 -7.99
CA ASP A 158 -3.86 -6.26 -8.90
C ASP A 158 -2.48 -6.55 -8.28
N HIS A 159 -2.09 -5.82 -7.24
CA HIS A 159 -0.74 -5.92 -6.66
C HIS A 159 -0.70 -6.05 -5.14
N ASP A 160 -1.40 -5.18 -4.40
CA ASP A 160 -1.32 -5.19 -2.94
C ASP A 160 -1.95 -6.43 -2.32
N GLN A 161 -3.15 -6.78 -2.78
CA GLN A 161 -3.89 -7.94 -2.28
C GLN A 161 -3.19 -9.26 -2.64
N PRO A 162 -2.74 -9.50 -3.89
CA PRO A 162 -1.94 -10.68 -4.22
C PRO A 162 -0.64 -10.78 -3.42
N THR A 163 0.02 -9.64 -3.16
CA THR A 163 1.23 -9.62 -2.32
C THR A 163 0.90 -10.04 -0.89
N LEU A 164 -0.15 -9.48 -0.29
CA LEU A 164 -0.61 -9.87 1.04
C LEU A 164 -0.97 -11.35 1.11
N ASP A 165 -1.65 -11.87 0.10
CA ASP A 165 -2.07 -13.28 0.06
C ASP A 165 -0.86 -14.21 -0.10
N ALA A 166 0.14 -13.83 -0.91
CA ALA A 166 1.41 -14.56 -1.00
C ALA A 166 2.17 -14.55 0.34
N VAL A 167 2.21 -13.41 1.03
CA VAL A 167 2.81 -13.33 2.38
C VAL A 167 2.06 -14.25 3.33
N ARG A 168 0.72 -14.16 3.39
CA ARG A 168 -0.10 -15.00 4.27
C ARG A 168 0.09 -16.48 3.99
N ALA A 169 0.18 -16.88 2.71
CA ALA A 169 0.40 -18.27 2.32
C ALA A 169 1.77 -18.82 2.77
N GLU A 170 2.82 -17.99 2.71
CA GLU A 170 4.17 -18.36 3.19
C GLU A 170 4.28 -18.35 4.72
N LEU A 171 3.49 -17.51 5.40
CA LEU A 171 3.53 -17.35 6.85
C LEU A 171 2.57 -18.25 7.63
N VAL A 172 1.51 -18.77 7.01
CA VAL A 172 0.74 -19.87 7.57
C VAL A 172 1.55 -21.15 7.29
N PRO A 173 2.21 -21.76 8.29
CA PRO A 173 2.78 -23.07 8.06
C PRO A 173 1.62 -23.96 7.63
N ALA A 174 1.78 -24.66 6.50
CA ALA A 174 0.84 -25.65 6.03
C ALA A 174 0.32 -26.41 7.26
N THR A 175 -0.94 -26.16 7.62
CA THR A 175 -1.64 -27.02 8.55
C THR A 175 -1.41 -28.42 8.00
N PRO A 176 -0.90 -29.38 8.79
CA PRO A 176 -0.77 -30.74 8.30
C PRO A 176 -2.15 -31.10 7.77
N ARG A 177 -2.26 -31.35 6.47
CA ARG A 177 -3.45 -32.01 5.92
C ARG A 177 -3.58 -33.26 6.76
N ALA A 178 -4.55 -33.27 7.66
CA ALA A 178 -4.96 -34.50 8.30
C ALA A 178 -5.40 -35.40 7.15
N CYS A 179 -4.56 -36.37 6.80
CA CYS A 179 -4.99 -37.51 6.02
C CYS A 179 -6.04 -38.22 6.87
N GLY A 180 -7.31 -37.96 6.57
CA GLY A 180 -8.39 -38.90 6.78
C GLY A 180 -8.54 -39.75 5.54
#